data_AF-A0A2E8H8R8-F1
#
_entry.id   AF-A0A2E8H8R8-F1
#
_cell.length_a   1.000
_cell.length_b   1.000
_cell.length_c   1.000
_cell.angle_alpha   90.00
_cell.angle_beta   90.00
_cell.angle_gamma   90.00
#
_symmetry.space_group_name_H-M   'P 1'
#
loop_
_entity.id
_entity.type
_entity.pdbx_description
1 polymer ?
#
loop_
_entity_poly.entity_id
_entity_poly.type
_entity_poly.pdbx_seq_one_letter_code
_entity_poly.pdbx_strand_id
1 'polypeptide(L)'
;MLNSWWPGRRRGTELSAFADGELTGAAADRVAERLVFDDGVRQELDRMYHTDSLVASALAETTPAPDPGVAADAVVARLPRDIGVKTRNWTPTVVASVGLLVTAGVAFAGLKRRGWV
;
A
#
# COMPACT_ATOMS: atom_id res chain seq x y z
N MET A 1 -12.66 -16.01 16.08
CA MET A 1 -11.90 -17.11 16.74
C MET A 1 -10.52 -17.40 16.08
N LEU A 2 -9.99 -16.58 15.17
CA LEU A 2 -8.73 -16.84 14.45
C LEU A 2 -7.43 -16.50 15.21
N ASN A 3 -7.49 -15.82 16.36
CA ASN A 3 -6.28 -15.31 17.01
C ASN A 3 -5.59 -16.33 17.96
N SER A 4 -6.14 -17.52 18.21
CA SER A 4 -5.52 -18.49 19.16
C SER A 4 -4.32 -19.24 18.59
N TRP A 5 -4.17 -19.29 17.27
CA TRP A 5 -3.17 -20.13 16.59
C TRP A 5 -1.78 -19.50 16.47
N TRP A 6 -1.61 -18.21 16.81
CA TRP A 6 -0.30 -17.55 16.75
C TRP A 6 -0.08 -16.63 17.98
N PRO A 7 0.40 -17.17 19.11
CA PRO A 7 0.65 -16.41 20.34
C PRO A 7 1.63 -15.24 20.14
N GLY A 8 2.52 -15.33 19.14
CA GLY A 8 3.42 -14.24 18.76
C GLY A 8 2.70 -13.05 18.13
N ARG A 9 1.67 -13.28 17.29
CA ARG A 9 0.95 -12.18 16.63
C ARG A 9 0.16 -11.34 17.61
N ARG A 10 -0.53 -11.97 18.56
CA ARG A 10 -1.27 -11.22 19.59
C ARG A 10 -0.33 -10.33 20.41
N ARG A 11 0.83 -10.87 20.80
CA ARG A 11 1.84 -10.12 21.57
C ARG A 11 2.40 -8.93 20.78
N GLY A 12 2.64 -9.09 19.48
CA GLY A 12 3.04 -7.99 18.60
C GLY A 12 1.95 -6.92 18.44
N THR A 13 0.68 -7.33 18.27
CA THR A 13 -0.46 -6.39 18.21
C THR A 13 -0.64 -5.62 19.53
N GLU A 14 -0.51 -6.28 20.67
CA GLU A 14 -0.57 -5.63 21.98
C GLU A 14 0.60 -4.66 22.19
N LEU A 15 1.81 -5.01 21.75
CA LEU A 15 2.97 -4.12 21.85
C LEU A 15 2.82 -2.88 20.95
N SER A 16 2.30 -3.06 19.73
CA SER A 16 1.98 -1.94 18.83
C SER A 16 0.93 -1.02 19.45
N ALA A 17 -0.19 -1.58 19.94
CA ALA A 17 -1.22 -0.78 20.61
C ALA A 17 -0.72 -0.09 21.88
N PHE A 18 0.26 -0.69 22.58
CA PHE A 18 0.94 -0.04 23.69
C PHE A 18 1.78 1.16 23.22
N ALA A 19 2.55 0.99 22.13
CA ALA A 19 3.36 2.05 21.55
C ALA A 19 2.51 3.25 21.10
N ASP A 20 1.32 2.98 20.55
CA ASP A 20 0.34 3.97 20.10
C ASP A 20 -0.43 4.64 21.26
N GLY A 21 -0.28 4.14 22.50
CA GLY A 21 -1.03 4.65 23.67
C GLY A 21 -2.50 4.20 23.73
N GLU A 22 -2.89 3.23 22.91
CA GLU A 22 -4.26 2.72 22.77
C GLU A 22 -4.62 1.65 23.82
N LEU A 23 -3.63 1.13 24.56
CA LEU A 23 -3.87 0.23 25.68
C LEU A 23 -4.10 0.99 26.98
N THR A 24 -5.09 0.54 27.76
CA THR A 24 -5.43 1.12 29.07
C THR A 24 -5.55 0.05 30.17
N GLY A 25 -5.39 0.49 31.43
CA GLY A 25 -5.54 -0.34 32.63
C GLY A 25 -4.67 -1.60 32.62
N ALA A 26 -5.26 -2.72 33.06
CA ALA A 26 -4.56 -4.00 33.23
C ALA A 26 -3.93 -4.57 31.93
N ALA A 27 -4.34 -4.11 30.74
CA ALA A 27 -3.68 -4.49 29.49
C ALA A 27 -2.35 -3.74 29.31
N ALA A 28 -2.34 -2.44 29.59
CA ALA A 28 -1.12 -1.62 29.55
C ALA A 28 -0.12 -2.09 30.62
N ASP A 29 -0.59 -2.34 31.85
CA ASP A 29 0.26 -2.79 32.95
C ASP A 29 1.00 -4.09 32.63
N ARG A 30 0.31 -5.06 32.00
CA ARG A 30 0.92 -6.34 31.59
C ARG A 30 1.99 -6.16 30.53
N VAL A 31 1.80 -5.24 29.58
CA VAL A 31 2.82 -4.95 28.56
C VAL A 31 4.00 -4.20 29.19
N ALA A 32 3.74 -3.26 30.10
CA ALA A 32 4.76 -2.53 30.84
C ALA A 32 5.61 -3.47 31.72
N GLU A 33 5.00 -4.39 32.46
CA GLU A 33 5.70 -5.42 33.23
C GLU A 33 6.58 -6.28 32.32
N ARG A 34 6.06 -6.71 31.17
CA ARG A 34 6.82 -7.48 30.19
C ARG A 34 8.02 -6.69 29.66
N LEU A 35 7.87 -5.39 29.40
CA LEU A 35 8.98 -4.52 28.99
C LEU A 35 10.07 -4.42 30.06
N VAL A 36 9.73 -4.47 31.35
CA VAL A 36 10.75 -4.45 32.42
C VAL A 36 11.64 -5.70 32.33
N PHE A 37 11.07 -6.88 32.10
CA PHE A 37 11.79 -8.14 32.23
C PHE A 37 12.29 -8.76 30.90
N ASP A 38 11.72 -8.38 29.76
CA ASP A 38 12.02 -8.98 28.46
C ASP A 38 12.78 -8.01 27.53
N ASP A 39 14.07 -8.27 27.33
CA ASP A 39 14.92 -7.48 26.44
C ASP A 39 14.52 -7.58 24.97
N GLY A 40 14.02 -8.73 24.53
CA GLY A 40 13.54 -8.91 23.16
C GLY A 40 12.34 -8.02 22.86
N VAL A 41 11.43 -7.86 23.82
CA VAL A 41 10.27 -6.97 23.72
C VAL A 41 10.69 -5.51 23.71
N ARG A 42 11.71 -5.11 24.49
CA ARG A 42 12.27 -3.76 24.43
C ARG A 42 12.88 -3.45 23.06
N GLN A 43 13.69 -4.36 22.53
CA GLN A 43 14.27 -4.20 21.20
C GLN A 43 13.21 -4.14 20.10
N GLU A 44 12.12 -4.89 20.23
CA GLU A 44 11.01 -4.83 19.28
C GLU A 44 10.28 -3.48 19.34
N LEU A 45 10.07 -2.94 20.54
CA LEU A 45 9.51 -1.59 20.73
C LEU A 45 10.43 -0.50 20.16
N ASP A 46 11.74 -0.58 20.41
CA ASP A 46 12.72 0.36 19.84
C ASP A 46 12.73 0.33 18.31
N ARG A 47 12.58 -0.85 17.69
CA ARG A 47 12.47 -0.97 16.23
C ARG A 47 11.20 -0.32 15.69
N MET A 48 10.08 -0.41 16.41
CA MET A 48 8.84 0.27 16.05
C MET A 48 9.05 1.79 16.07
N TYR A 49 9.55 2.34 17.16
CA TYR A 49 9.83 3.78 17.26
C TYR A 49 10.87 4.27 16.24
N HIS A 50 11.88 3.46 15.95
CA HIS A 50 12.83 3.80 14.90
C HIS A 50 12.17 3.85 13.52
N THR A 51 11.31 2.88 13.20
CA THR A 51 10.56 2.86 11.94
C THR A 51 9.65 4.08 11.82
N ASP A 52 8.92 4.43 12.88
CA ASP A 52 8.08 5.62 12.90
C ASP A 52 8.90 6.89 12.72
N SER A 53 10.08 6.99 13.32
CA SER A 53 10.98 8.14 13.11
C SER A 53 11.45 8.27 11.66
N LEU A 54 11.73 7.15 10.99
CA LEU A 54 12.10 7.14 9.57
C LEU A 54 10.93 7.58 8.70
N VAL A 55 9.73 7.03 8.96
CA VAL A 55 8.51 7.42 8.23
C VAL A 55 8.20 8.90 8.45
N ALA A 56 8.28 9.39 9.69
CA ALA A 56 8.09 10.79 10.01
C ALA A 56 9.11 11.69 9.29
N SER A 57 10.39 11.28 9.23
CA SER A 57 11.42 12.01 8.50
C SER A 57 11.19 12.04 6.99
N ALA A 58 10.65 10.94 6.43
CA ALA A 58 10.35 10.84 5.00
C ALA A 58 9.10 11.66 4.61
N LEU A 59 8.14 11.78 5.53
CA LEU A 59 6.92 12.57 5.35
C LEU A 59 7.06 14.02 5.81
N ALA A 60 8.15 14.37 6.51
CA ALA A 60 8.41 15.73 6.92
C ALA A 60 8.45 16.63 5.68
N GLU A 61 7.75 17.77 5.76
CA GLU A 61 7.76 18.76 4.69
C GLU A 61 9.21 19.17 4.42
N THR A 62 9.68 18.86 3.21
CA THR A 62 10.97 19.37 2.74
C THR A 62 10.77 20.85 2.51
N THR A 63 11.31 21.68 3.41
CA THR A 63 11.32 23.13 3.23
C THR A 63 12.71 23.56 2.73
N PRO A 64 12.81 24.27 1.60
CA PRO A 64 11.71 24.64 0.69
C PRO A 64 11.18 23.45 -0.11
N ALA A 65 9.87 23.47 -0.42
CA ALA A 65 9.28 22.49 -1.31
C ALA A 65 10.03 22.50 -2.65
N PRO A 66 10.41 21.34 -3.20
CA PRO A 66 11.12 21.31 -4.46
C PRO A 66 10.27 21.92 -5.57
N ASP A 67 10.86 22.77 -6.40
CA ASP A 67 10.19 23.32 -7.57
C ASP A 67 9.78 22.15 -8.49
N PRO A 68 8.47 21.95 -8.74
CA PRO A 68 7.99 20.86 -9.56
C PRO A 68 8.56 20.88 -10.97
N GLY A 69 8.89 22.06 -11.52
CA GLY A 69 9.53 22.19 -12.82
C GLY A 69 10.94 21.59 -12.83
N VAL A 70 11.77 22.00 -11.87
CA VAL A 70 13.14 21.47 -11.71
C VAL A 70 13.15 19.98 -11.39
N ALA A 71 12.21 19.52 -10.56
CA ALA A 71 12.08 18.10 -10.23
C ALA A 71 11.66 17.27 -11.46
N ALA A 72 10.69 17.74 -12.25
CA ALA A 72 10.29 17.10 -13.48
C ALA A 72 11.44 17.03 -14.49
N ASP A 73 12.17 18.13 -14.68
CA ASP A 73 13.33 18.18 -15.57
C ASP A 73 14.45 17.21 -15.11
N ALA A 74 14.71 17.12 -13.81
CA ALA A 74 15.68 16.18 -13.25
C ALA A 74 15.26 14.72 -13.46
N VAL A 75 13.97 14.41 -13.38
CA VAL A 75 13.43 13.07 -13.68
C VAL A 75 13.56 12.78 -15.18
N VAL A 76 13.19 13.71 -16.04
CA VAL A 76 13.33 13.56 -17.51
C VAL A 76 14.79 13.37 -17.92
N ALA A 77 15.71 14.11 -17.32
CA ALA A 77 17.15 13.98 -17.57
C ALA A 77 17.72 12.61 -17.13
N ARG A 78 17.10 11.97 -16.13
CA ARG A 78 17.48 10.64 -15.62
C ARG A 78 16.81 9.49 -16.36
N LEU A 79 15.76 9.75 -17.13
CA LEU A 79 15.13 8.72 -17.94
C LEU A 79 16.08 8.33 -19.09
N PRO A 80 16.29 7.02 -19.33
CA PRO A 80 17.04 6.59 -20.50
C PRO A 80 16.31 7.11 -21.74
N ARG A 81 17.04 7.80 -22.65
CA ARG A 81 16.45 8.38 -23.87
C ARG A 81 15.78 7.33 -24.76
N ASP A 82 16.14 6.06 -24.58
CA ASP A 82 15.51 4.89 -25.19
C ASP A 82 14.59 4.17 -24.21
N ILE A 83 13.63 4.86 -23.59
CA ILE A 83 12.40 4.17 -23.22
C ILE A 83 11.71 3.86 -24.54
N GLY A 84 12.08 2.73 -25.14
CA GLY A 84 11.32 2.16 -26.23
C GLY A 84 9.91 1.95 -25.70
N VAL A 85 9.03 2.94 -25.90
CA VAL A 85 7.60 2.76 -25.77
C VAL A 85 7.33 1.65 -26.76
N LYS A 86 7.16 0.43 -26.23
CA LYS A 86 6.85 -0.73 -27.03
C LYS A 86 5.45 -0.46 -27.53
N THR A 87 5.34 0.25 -28.65
CA THR A 87 4.10 0.47 -29.35
C THR A 87 3.61 -0.93 -29.68
N ARG A 88 2.63 -1.39 -28.90
CA ARG A 88 2.03 -2.69 -29.12
C ARG A 88 1.47 -2.59 -30.53
N ASN A 89 2.03 -3.36 -31.44
CA ASN A 89 1.63 -3.45 -32.84
C ASN A 89 0.25 -4.11 -32.90
N TRP A 90 -0.78 -3.36 -32.54
CA TRP A 90 -2.16 -3.77 -32.70
C TRP A 90 -2.42 -3.93 -34.19
N THR A 91 -2.52 -5.18 -34.62
CA THR A 91 -2.89 -5.48 -36.00
C THR A 91 -4.32 -5.01 -36.23
N PRO A 92 -4.65 -4.52 -37.44
CA PRO A 92 -5.99 -4.04 -37.76
C PRO A 92 -7.08 -5.08 -37.45
N THR A 93 -6.74 -6.37 -37.56
CA THR A 93 -7.60 -7.49 -37.16
C THR A 93 -7.96 -7.46 -35.68
N VAL A 94 -7.01 -7.21 -34.78
CA VAL A 94 -7.26 -7.19 -33.33
C VAL A 94 -8.17 -6.01 -32.97
N VAL A 95 -7.94 -4.85 -33.59
CA VAL A 95 -8.81 -3.67 -33.39
C VAL A 95 -10.23 -3.96 -33.88
N ALA A 96 -10.37 -4.60 -35.04
CA ALA A 96 -11.67 -4.99 -35.59
C ALA A 96 -12.38 -6.03 -34.69
N SER A 97 -11.65 -7.02 -34.16
CA SER A 97 -12.21 -8.03 -33.26
C SER A 97 -12.73 -7.41 -31.96
N VAL A 98 -11.99 -6.48 -31.36
CA VAL A 98 -12.42 -5.76 -30.15
C VAL A 98 -13.66 -4.93 -30.44
N GLY A 99 -13.69 -4.20 -31.56
CA GLY A 99 -14.87 -3.45 -31.99
C GLY A 99 -16.10 -4.34 -32.15
N LEU A 100 -15.95 -5.49 -32.82
CA LEU A 100 -17.05 -6.44 -33.04
C LEU A 100 -17.56 -7.04 -31.72
N LEU A 101 -16.66 -7.36 -30.79
CA LEU A 101 -17.02 -7.88 -29.45
C LEU A 101 -17.83 -6.86 -28.65
N VAL A 102 -17.43 -5.58 -28.69
CA VAL A 102 -18.15 -4.49 -28.04
C VAL A 102 -19.53 -4.30 -28.68
N THR A 103 -19.62 -4.27 -30.01
CA THR A 103 -20.91 -4.12 -30.72
C THR A 103 -21.86 -5.30 -30.45
N ALA A 104 -21.35 -6.54 -30.48
CA ALA A 104 -22.13 -7.73 -30.18
C ALA A 104 -22.59 -7.74 -28.72
N GLY A 105 -21.74 -7.34 -27.78
CA GLY A 105 -22.07 -7.21 -26.36
C GLY A 105 -23.18 -6.19 -26.11
N VAL A 106 -23.12 -5.02 -26.76
CA VAL A 106 -24.16 -3.98 -26.67
C VAL A 106 -25.48 -4.46 -27.28
N ALA A 107 -25.45 -5.12 -28.44
CA ALA A 107 -26.64 -5.67 -29.07
C ALA A 107 -27.31 -6.76 -28.20
N PHE A 108 -26.50 -7.65 -27.61
CA PHE A 108 -26.98 -8.71 -26.71
C PHE A 108 -27.57 -8.14 -25.42
N ALA A 109 -26.91 -7.14 -24.81
CA ALA A 109 -27.45 -6.45 -23.64
C ALA A 109 -28.77 -5.71 -23.95
N GLY A 110 -28.87 -5.12 -25.14
CA GLY A 110 -30.11 -4.50 -25.62
C GLY A 110 -31.25 -5.51 -25.82
N LEU A 111 -30.95 -6.69 -26.37
CA LEU A 111 -31.92 -7.76 -26.57
C LEU A 111 -32.43 -8.34 -25.25
N LYS A 112 -31.51 -8.56 -24.29
CA LYS A 112 -31.84 -9.00 -22.93
C LYS A 112 -32.76 -7.99 -22.22
N ARG A 113 -32.50 -6.69 -22.38
CA ARG A 113 -33.32 -5.64 -21.75
C ARG A 113 -34.73 -5.55 -22.34
N ARG A 114 -34.93 -6.05 -23.56
CA ARG A 114 -36.23 -6.10 -24.26
C ARG A 114 -37.03 -7.38 -23.98
N GLY A 115 -36.49 -8.32 -23.20
CA GLY A 115 -37.16 -9.55 -22.77
C GLY A 115 -37.26 -10.63 -23.83
N TRP A 116 -36.38 -10.61 -24.84
CA TRP A 116 -36.38 -11.56 -25.96
C TRP A 116 -35.42 -12.75 -25.74
N VAL A 117 -34.66 -12.73 -24.64
CA VAL A 117 -33.75 -13.79 -24.17
C VAL A 117 -33.80 -13.85 -22.65
#